data_AF-A0A3A8HEV0-F1
#
_entry.id   AF-A0A3A8HEV0-F1
#
_cell.length_a   1.000
_cell.length_b   1.000
_cell.length_c   1.000
_cell.angle_alpha   90.00
_cell.angle_beta   90.00
_cell.angle_gamma   90.00
#
_symmetry.space_group_name_H-M   'P 1'
#
loop_
_entity.id
_entity.type
_entity.pdbx_description
1 polymer ?
#
loop_
_entity_poly.entity_id
_entity_poly.type
_entity_poly.pdbx_seq_one_letter_code
_entity_poly.pdbx_strand_id
1 'polypeptide(L)' 'MAPPDSCDPFEDDGWCPVSSNKITCFNGVQMDAHWTPDGWCINADVCKNYGGPWGCPEW' A
#
# COMPACT_ATOMS: atom_id res chain seq x y z
N MET A 1 -2.86 -8.33 -9.06
CA MET A 1 -3.85 -8.69 -8.03
C MET A 1 -5.15 -7.97 -8.31
N ALA A 2 -6.29 -8.59 -8.00
CA ALA A 2 -7.51 -7.84 -7.79
C ALA A 2 -7.36 -6.96 -6.53
N PRO A 3 -8.02 -5.80 -6.44
CA PRO A 3 -8.07 -5.05 -5.19
C PRO A 3 -8.72 -5.92 -4.10
N PRO A 4 -8.15 -5.95 -2.88
CA PRO A 4 -8.66 -6.79 -1.81
C PRO A 4 -9.93 -6.18 -1.23
N ASP A 5 -10.82 -7.03 -0.75
CA ASP A 5 -12.04 -6.59 -0.07
C ASP A 5 -11.75 -6.10 1.36
N SER A 6 -10.59 -6.43 1.92
CA SER A 6 -10.10 -6.00 3.22
C SER A 6 -8.65 -5.53 3.16
N CYS A 7 -8.24 -4.75 4.15
CA CYS A 7 -6.89 -4.25 4.30
C CYS A 7 -6.11 -5.09 5.32
N ASP A 8 -6.31 -6.40 5.31
CA ASP A 8 -5.73 -7.29 6.31
C ASP A 8 -4.38 -7.85 5.80
N PRO A 9 -3.24 -7.49 6.41
CA PRO A 9 -1.93 -7.95 5.97
C PRO A 9 -1.69 -9.45 6.23
N PHE A 10 -2.57 -10.14 6.97
CA PHE A 10 -2.49 -11.59 7.18
C PHE A 10 -3.29 -12.39 6.14
N GLU A 11 -4.38 -11.83 5.60
CA GLU A 11 -5.20 -12.47 4.57
C GLU A 11 -4.76 -12.08 3.16
N ASP A 12 -4.32 -10.82 2.98
CA ASP A 12 -3.94 -10.25 1.69
C ASP A 12 -2.42 -9.99 1.62
N ASP A 13 -1.68 -11.09 1.40
CA ASP A 13 -0.23 -11.07 1.19
C ASP A 13 0.15 -10.12 0.03
N GLY A 14 0.91 -9.06 0.36
CA GLY A 14 1.27 -8.01 -0.59
C GLY A 14 0.40 -6.75 -0.55
N TRP A 15 -0.50 -6.61 0.43
CA TRP A 15 -1.21 -5.37 0.74
C TRP A 15 -0.90 -4.85 2.14
N CYS A 16 -0.90 -3.52 2.25
CA CYS A 16 -0.39 -2.82 3.41
C CYS A 16 -1.38 -1.78 3.90
N PRO A 17 -1.76 -1.81 5.20
CA PRO A 17 -2.58 -0.76 5.79
C PRO A 17 -1.80 0.54 5.90
N VAL A 18 -2.40 1.59 5.36
CA VAL A 18 -1.88 2.95 5.39
C VAL A 18 -2.89 3.88 6.03
N SER A 19 -2.40 4.88 6.75
CA SER A 19 -3.27 5.84 7.43
C SER A 19 -3.83 6.91 6.48
N SER A 20 -3.38 6.94 5.23
CA SER A 20 -3.73 7.97 4.24
C SER A 20 -4.02 7.36 2.88
N ASN A 21 -4.85 8.07 2.11
CA ASN A 21 -5.18 7.71 0.73
C ASN A 21 -3.99 7.86 -0.24
N LYS A 22 -2.85 8.38 0.23
CA LYS A 22 -1.64 8.58 -0.56
C LYS A 22 -0.41 8.24 0.24
N ILE A 23 0.53 7.57 -0.41
CA ILE A 23 1.88 7.37 0.12
C ILE A 23 2.92 7.92 -0.85
N THR A 24 3.98 8.47 -0.29
CA THR A 24 5.09 9.00 -1.07
C THR A 24 6.19 7.96 -1.11
N CYS A 25 6.46 7.41 -2.29
CA CYS A 25 7.60 6.53 -2.53
C CYS A 25 8.92 7.31 -2.36
N PHE A 26 10.02 6.59 -2.17
CA PHE A 26 11.33 7.18 -1.89
C PHE A 26 11.85 8.11 -3.01
N ASN A 27 11.50 7.85 -4.28
CA ASN A 27 11.78 8.75 -5.40
C ASN A 27 10.83 9.96 -5.49
N GLY A 28 10.02 10.21 -4.45
CA GLY A 28 9.09 11.35 -4.36
C GLY A 28 7.76 11.17 -5.12
N VAL A 29 7.56 10.05 -5.82
CA VAL A 29 6.30 9.74 -6.50
C VAL A 29 5.23 9.40 -5.47
N GLN A 30 4.08 10.06 -5.58
CA GLN A 30 2.91 9.72 -4.77
C GLN A 30 2.08 8.63 -5.45
N MET A 31 1.67 7.66 -4.65
CA MET A 31 0.81 6.55 -5.05
C MET A 31 -0.50 6.62 -4.30
N ASP A 32 -1.59 6.42 -5.01
CA ASP A 32 -2.93 6.39 -4.44
C ASP A 32 -3.20 5.01 -3.81
N ALA A 33 -3.67 5.03 -2.57
CA ALA A 33 -4.12 3.86 -1.83
C ALA A 33 -5.56 3.51 -2.24
N HIS A 34 -5.89 2.23 -2.10
CA HIS A 34 -7.21 1.69 -2.34
C HIS A 34 -8.07 1.79 -1.06
N TRP A 35 -9.32 2.21 -1.20
CA TRP A 35 -10.25 2.31 -0.08
C TRP A 35 -10.95 0.97 0.13
N THR A 36 -10.89 0.45 1.34
CA THR A 36 -11.62 -0.74 1.80
C THR A 36 -12.48 -0.38 3.01
N PRO A 37 -13.46 -1.22 3.39
CA PRO A 37 -14.27 -0.99 4.58
C PRO A 37 -13.45 -0.86 5.88
N ASP A 38 -12.30 -1.53 5.95
CA ASP A 38 -11.40 -1.52 7.10
C ASP A 38 -10.44 -0.31 7.12
N GLY A 39 -10.24 0.35 5.97
CA GLY A 39 -9.35 1.50 5.85
C GLY A 39 -8.70 1.64 4.48
N TRP A 40 -7.59 2.37 4.43
CA TRP A 40 -6.80 2.51 3.20
C TRP A 40 -5.74 1.40 3.13
N CYS A 41 -5.74 0.65 2.03
CA CYS A 41 -4.70 -0.33 1.72
C CYS A 41 -3.88 0.11 0.52
N ILE A 42 -2.62 -0.30 0.45
CA ILE A 42 -1.83 -0.14 -0.75
C ILE A 42 -0.93 -1.34 -0.98
N ASN A 43 -0.61 -1.60 -2.24
CA ASN A 43 0.21 -2.74 -2.59
C ASN A 43 1.66 -2.56 -2.07
N ALA A 44 2.22 -3.59 -1.44
CA ALA A 44 3.58 -3.60 -0.91
C ALA A 44 4.65 -3.36 -1.99
N ASP A 45 4.37 -3.76 -3.24
CA ASP A 45 5.23 -3.54 -4.39
C ASP A 45 4.99 -2.20 -5.09
N VAL A 46 4.06 -1.35 -4.62
CA VAL A 46 3.68 -0.12 -5.33
C VAL A 46 4.90 0.79 -5.55
N CYS A 47 5.83 0.83 -4.59
CA CYS A 47 7.05 1.63 -4.66
C CYS A 47 8.26 0.87 -5.21
N LYS A 48 8.12 -0.42 -5.60
CA LYS A 48 9.20 -1.27 -6.11
C LYS A 48 9.95 -0.64 -7.28
N ASN A 49 9.22 -0.02 -8.20
CA ASN A 49 9.79 0.64 -9.38
C ASN A 49 10.14 2.13 -9.15
N TYR A 50 9.91 2.64 -7.93
CA TYR A 50 10.00 4.06 -7.59
C TYR A 50 11.02 4.31 -6.48
N GLY A 51 12.06 3.48 -6.41
CA GLY A 51 13.24 3.65 -5.55
C GLY A 51 13.00 3.46 -4.06
N GLY A 52 11.79 3.08 -3.63
CA GLY A 52 11.43 2.88 -2.22
C GLY A 52 11.40 1.42 -1.81
N PRO A 53 11.42 1.14 -0.49
CA PRO A 53 11.60 -0.21 0.03
C PRO A 53 10.52 -1.17 -0.47
N TRP A 54 10.92 -2.43 -0.65
CA TRP A 54 10.04 -3.53 -1.01
C TRP A 54 9.26 -3.92 0.25
N GLY A 55 7.99 -3.54 0.36
CA GLY A 55 7.20 -3.79 1.57
C GLY A 55 6.28 -2.63 1.96
N CYS A 56 5.55 -2.84 3.06
CA CYS A 56 4.69 -1.81 3.63
C CYS A 56 5.52 -0.62 4.12
N PRO A 57 5.10 0.63 3.83
CA PRO A 57 5.68 1.77 4.51
C PRO A 57 5.37 1.62 6.00
N GLU A 58 6.40 1.37 6.80
CA GLU A 58 6.28 1.30 8.25
C GLU A 58 5.73 2.64 8.77
N TRP A 59 4.74 2.55 9.66
CA TRP A 59 4.03 3.68 10.26
C TRP A 59 4.95 4.60 11.06
#